data_AF-A0A0C5XV13-F1
#
_entry.id   AF-A0A0C5XV13-F1
#
_cell.length_a   1.000
_cell.length_b   1.000
_cell.length_c   1.000
_cell.angle_alpha   90.00
_cell.angle_beta   90.00
_cell.angle_gamma   90.00
#
_symmetry.space_group_name_H-M   'P 1'
#
loop_
_entity.id
_entity.type
_entity.pdbx_description
1 polymer ?
#
loop_
_entity_poly.entity_id
_entity_poly.type
_entity_poly.pdbx_seq_one_letter_code
_entity_poly.pdbx_strand_id
1 'polypeptide(L)'
;MLRPSFAALVAAEEELGPLFALVERAADGKLSLGEMAGLFWHCLAEPPAGLTREALGEAIVAAGLAKLTPVLRGILGQILGGR
;
A
#
# COMPACT_ATOMS: atom_id res chain seq x y z
N MET A 1 -3.81 7.64 -7.93
CA MET A 1 -2.77 8.11 -6.99
C MET A 1 -3.00 7.42 -5.65
N LEU A 2 -1.98 7.22 -4.81
CA LEU A 2 -2.20 6.74 -3.44
C LEU A 2 -2.42 7.93 -2.50
N ARG A 3 -3.50 7.90 -1.72
CA ARG A 3 -3.85 8.93 -0.73
C ARG A 3 -4.35 8.26 0.55
N PRO A 4 -3.49 8.08 1.56
CA PRO A 4 -3.94 7.56 2.84
C PRO A 4 -4.92 8.55 3.49
N SER A 5 -6.12 8.07 3.79
CA SER A 5 -7.11 8.74 4.64
C SER A 5 -7.27 7.95 5.93
N PHE A 6 -7.83 8.52 6.99
CA PHE A 6 -8.06 7.79 8.23
C PHE A 6 -8.82 6.47 8.00
N ALA A 7 -9.92 6.53 7.24
CA ALA A 7 -10.72 5.33 6.92
C ALA A 7 -9.92 4.28 6.12
N ALA A 8 -9.11 4.72 5.16
CA ALA A 8 -8.24 3.82 4.39
C ALA A 8 -7.17 3.16 5.27
N LEU A 9 -6.60 3.91 6.21
CA LEU A 9 -5.57 3.41 7.13
C LEU A 9 -6.16 2.42 8.13
N VAL A 10 -7.35 2.68 8.67
CA VAL A 10 -8.07 1.72 9.52
C VAL A 10 -8.39 0.43 8.75
N ALA A 11 -8.92 0.53 7.52
CA ALA A 11 -9.20 -0.65 6.70
C ALA A 11 -7.92 -1.44 6.36
N ALA A 12 -6.79 -0.75 6.14
CA ALA A 12 -5.50 -1.38 5.96
C ALA A 12 -5.03 -2.09 7.25
N GLU A 13 -5.23 -1.52 8.43
CA GLU A 13 -4.87 -2.16 9.70
C GLU A 13 -5.67 -3.42 9.98
N GLU A 14 -6.97 -3.39 9.68
CA GLU A 14 -7.85 -4.55 9.85
C GLU A 14 -7.38 -5.76 9.03
N GLU A 15 -6.78 -5.54 7.86
CA GLU A 15 -6.27 -6.59 6.99
C GLU A 15 -4.79 -6.95 7.23
N LEU A 16 -3.94 -5.94 7.42
CA LEU A 16 -2.47 -6.08 7.42
C LEU A 16 -1.86 -6.12 8.83
N GLY A 17 -2.69 -5.89 9.85
CA GLY A 17 -2.26 -5.66 11.22
C GLY A 17 -1.75 -4.22 11.45
N PRO A 18 -1.19 -3.93 12.64
CA PRO A 18 -0.84 -2.58 13.05
C PRO A 18 0.10 -1.86 12.06
N LEU A 19 -0.18 -0.59 11.72
CA LEU A 19 0.64 0.16 10.74
C LEU A 19 2.10 0.30 11.18
N PHE A 20 2.36 0.45 12.47
CA PHE A 20 3.74 0.52 12.96
C PHE A 20 4.51 -0.78 12.67
N ALA A 21 3.89 -1.93 12.90
CA ALA A 21 4.49 -3.22 12.59
C ALA A 21 4.70 -3.40 11.07
N LEU A 22 3.76 -2.89 10.26
CA LEU A 22 3.89 -2.89 8.79
C LEU A 22 5.10 -2.04 8.33
N VAL A 23 5.24 -0.83 8.89
CA VAL A 23 6.35 0.09 8.60
C VAL A 23 7.69 -0.52 9.02
N GLU A 24 7.76 -1.13 10.20
CA GLU A 24 8.97 -1.82 10.67
C GLU A 24 9.37 -2.95 9.72
N ARG A 25 8.42 -3.80 9.27
CA ARG A 25 8.69 -4.83 8.28
C ARG A 25 9.22 -4.25 6.97
N ALA A 26 8.68 -3.12 6.53
CA ALA A 26 9.16 -2.44 5.34
C ALA A 26 10.59 -1.89 5.50
N ALA A 27 10.90 -1.27 6.63
CA ALA A 27 12.25 -0.78 6.94
C ALA A 27 13.28 -1.93 7.00
N ASP A 28 12.88 -3.09 7.50
CA ASP A 28 13.68 -4.31 7.57
C ASP A 28 13.81 -5.05 6.23
N GLY A 29 13.14 -4.59 5.16
CA GLY A 29 13.12 -5.28 3.87
C GLY A 29 12.34 -6.61 3.90
N LYS A 30 11.44 -6.79 4.87
CA LYS A 30 10.62 -7.98 5.09
C LYS A 30 9.18 -7.82 4.64
N LEU A 31 8.81 -6.66 4.07
CA LEU A 31 7.47 -6.44 3.56
C LEU A 31 7.19 -7.38 2.39
N SER A 32 6.15 -8.19 2.53
CA SER A 32 5.72 -9.11 1.49
C SER A 32 5.03 -8.37 0.34
N LEU A 33 4.96 -9.03 -0.82
CA LEU A 33 4.22 -8.53 -1.98
C LEU A 33 2.73 -8.33 -1.66
N GLY A 34 2.14 -9.25 -0.89
CA GLY A 34 0.73 -9.19 -0.50
C GLY A 34 0.43 -7.98 0.39
N GLU A 35 1.32 -7.67 1.34
CA GLU A 35 1.18 -6.50 2.20
C GLU A 35 1.30 -5.19 1.42
N MET A 36 2.23 -5.11 0.46
CA MET A 36 2.32 -3.95 -0.43
C MET A 36 1.04 -3.79 -1.26
N ALA A 37 0.53 -4.89 -1.84
CA ALA A 37 -0.69 -4.87 -2.64
C ALA A 37 -1.92 -4.46 -1.81
N GLY A 38 -2.06 -4.98 -0.60
CA GLY A 38 -3.14 -4.62 0.31
C GLY A 38 -3.07 -3.14 0.72
N LEU A 39 -1.88 -2.64 1.04
CA LEU A 39 -1.71 -1.22 1.38
C LEU A 39 -2.09 -0.32 0.19
N PHE A 40 -1.68 -0.69 -1.02
CA PHE A 40 -2.02 0.04 -2.23
C PHE A 40 -3.52 0.00 -2.51
N TRP A 41 -4.15 -1.16 -2.33
CA TRP A 41 -5.59 -1.33 -2.49
C TRP A 41 -6.37 -0.36 -1.62
N HIS A 42 -6.09 -0.35 -0.32
CA HIS A 42 -6.82 0.50 0.64
C HIS A 42 -6.55 1.99 0.44
N CYS A 43 -5.34 2.35 0.01
CA CYS A 43 -4.96 3.74 -0.15
C CYS A 43 -5.14 4.28 -1.59
N LEU A 44 -5.72 3.50 -2.50
CA LEU A 44 -5.96 3.96 -3.86
C LEU A 44 -7.07 5.02 -3.88
N ALA A 45 -6.70 6.26 -4.24
CA ALA A 45 -7.68 7.32 -4.45
C ALA A 45 -8.27 7.23 -5.85
N GLU A 46 -9.59 7.38 -5.92
CA GLU A 46 -10.36 7.38 -7.17
C GLU A 46 -10.03 6.14 -8.04
N PRO A 47 -10.22 4.92 -7.50
CA PRO A 47 -9.96 3.71 -8.26
C PRO A 47 -10.85 3.70 -9.52
N PRO A 48 -10.32 3.26 -10.67
CA PRO A 48 -11.13 3.05 -11.86
C PRO A 48 -12.36 2.18 -11.56
N ALA A 49 -13.49 2.52 -12.17
CA ALA A 49 -14.71 1.73 -12.01
C ALA A 49 -14.44 0.26 -12.40
N GLY A 50 -14.80 -0.66 -11.51
CA GLY A 50 -14.61 -2.10 -11.72
C GLY A 50 -13.18 -2.61 -11.49
N LEU A 51 -12.28 -1.81 -10.92
CA LEU A 51 -10.98 -2.32 -10.48
C LEU A 51 -11.18 -3.43 -9.43
N THR A 52 -10.58 -4.59 -9.68
CA THR A 52 -10.56 -5.72 -8.74
C THR A 52 -9.19 -5.88 -8.08
N ARG A 53 -9.11 -6.68 -7.01
CA ARG A 53 -7.85 -6.96 -6.33
C ARG A 53 -6.89 -7.72 -7.23
N GLU A 54 -7.42 -8.63 -8.02
CA GLU A 54 -6.67 -9.43 -8.99
C GLU A 54 -6.07 -8.50 -10.06
N ALA A 55 -6.87 -7.58 -10.60
CA ALA A 55 -6.40 -6.61 -11.59
C ALA A 55 -5.32 -5.67 -11.02
N LEU A 56 -5.44 -5.25 -9.76
CA LEU A 56 -4.38 -4.49 -9.09
C LEU A 56 -3.09 -5.33 -8.94
N GLY A 57 -3.22 -6.61 -8.57
CA GLY A 57 -2.09 -7.54 -8.47
C GLY A 57 -1.36 -7.70 -9.79
N GLU A 58 -2.09 -7.92 -10.88
CA GLU A 58 -1.51 -8.00 -12.23
C GLU A 58 -0.84 -6.68 -12.64
N ALA A 59 -1.43 -5.53 -12.30
CA ALA A 59 -0.81 -4.23 -12.55
C ALA A 59 0.50 -4.03 -11.76
N ILE A 60 0.56 -4.54 -10.53
CA ILE A 60 1.78 -4.53 -9.70
C ILE A 60 2.88 -5.38 -10.36
N VAL A 61 2.53 -6.59 -10.82
CA VAL A 61 3.46 -7.48 -11.54
C VAL A 61 3.96 -6.84 -12.82
N ALA A 62 3.05 -6.28 -13.63
CA ALA A 62 3.38 -5.62 -14.90
C ALA A 62 4.26 -4.37 -14.71
N ALA A 63 4.07 -3.62 -13.62
CA ALA A 63 4.89 -2.44 -13.32
C ALA A 63 6.28 -2.80 -12.78
N GLY A 64 6.39 -3.90 -12.03
CA GLY A 64 7.62 -4.38 -11.41
C GLY A 64 7.99 -3.64 -10.12
N LEU A 65 8.61 -4.36 -9.17
CA LEU A 65 8.92 -3.83 -7.84
C LEU A 65 9.85 -2.62 -7.87
N ALA A 66 10.87 -2.61 -8.73
CA ALA A 66 11.81 -1.50 -8.83
C ALA A 66 11.10 -0.15 -9.11
N LYS A 67 10.03 -0.17 -9.89
CA LYS A 67 9.22 1.02 -10.20
C LYS A 67 8.28 1.40 -9.06
N LEU A 68 7.84 0.43 -8.26
CA LEU A 68 6.87 0.63 -7.18
C LEU A 68 7.53 0.95 -5.83
N THR A 69 8.81 0.60 -5.61
CA THR A 69 9.52 0.92 -4.37
C THR A 69 9.51 2.41 -4.01
N PRO A 70 9.68 3.37 -4.94
CA PRO A 70 9.55 4.80 -4.62
C PRO A 70 8.13 5.18 -4.18
N VAL A 71 7.10 4.57 -4.80
CA VAL A 71 5.69 4.80 -4.45
C VAL A 71 5.40 4.27 -3.04
N LEU A 72 5.87 3.07 -2.73
CA LEU A 72 5.80 2.46 -1.39
C LEU A 72 6.49 3.34 -0.34
N ARG A 73 7.70 3.84 -0.63
CA ARG A 73 8.40 4.77 0.28
C ARG A 73 7.60 6.03 0.54
N GLY A 74 6.98 6.60 -0.50
CA GLY A 74 6.13 7.79 -0.39
C GLY A 74 4.98 7.57 0.58
N ILE A 75 4.19 6.51 0.39
CA ILE A 75 3.04 6.23 1.26
C ILE A 75 3.46 5.92 2.70
N LEU A 76 4.53 5.16 2.93
CA LEU A 76 5.04 4.89 4.28
C LEU A 76 5.49 6.18 4.97
N GLY A 77 6.11 7.10 4.23
CA GLY A 77 6.46 8.44 4.71
C GLY A 77 5.23 9.25 5.13
N GLN A 78 4.14 9.19 4.35
CA GLN A 78 2.88 9.88 4.68
C GLN A 78 2.18 9.29 5.91
N ILE A 79 2.27 7.97 6.11
CA ILE A 79 1.71 7.30 7.30
C ILE A 79 2.41 7.80 8.57
N LEU A 80 3.74 7.90 8.54
CA LEU A 80 4.54 8.30 9.70
C LEU A 80 4.57 9.83 9.92
N GLY A 81 4.69 10.59 8.84
CA GLY A 81 4.89 12.03 8.87
C GLY A 81 3.61 12.86 8.79
N GLY A 82 2.46 12.23 8.55
CA GLY A 82 1.26 12.95 8.10
C GLY A 82 1.40 13.41 6.64
N ARG A 83 0.41 14.18 6.18
CA ARG A 83 0.22 14.57 4.77
C ARG A 83 1.49 14.97 4.03
#